data_AF-A0A4U0S8Q9-F1
#
_entry.id   AF-A0A4U0S8Q9-F1
#
_cell.length_a   1.000
_cell.length_b   1.000
_cell.length_c   1.000
_cell.angle_alpha   90.00
_cell.angle_beta   90.00
_cell.angle_gamma   90.00
#
_symmetry.space_group_name_H-M   'P 1'
#
loop_
_entity.id
_entity.type
_entity.pdbx_description
1 polymer ?
#
loop_
_entity_poly.entity_id
_entity_poly.type
_entity_poly.pdbx_seq_one_letter_code
_entity_poly.pdbx_strand_id
1 'polypeptide(L)'
;MDLDDMLVGHWSSLPFSYGVMEASELGLLSDGRGWSAWFNFGALCVTRLRWQCPEPGLLELHAEWTVEGEPGQQVGLLSFSSAQTPEAVSEMTLHHYIIGPAVPMPGAEPLAAITFKEPVEFCNTYARGPREIRAEQDPTHRMLPYPEA
;
A
#
# COMPACT_ATOMS: atom_id res chain seq x y z
N MET A 1 15.07 -14.37 -5.09
CA MET A 1 14.11 -13.29 -4.80
C MET A 1 13.65 -12.81 -6.14
N ASP A 2 12.44 -13.20 -6.53
CA ASP A 2 11.84 -12.76 -7.79
C ASP A 2 10.78 -11.72 -7.45
N LEU A 3 10.66 -10.69 -8.27
CA LEU A 3 9.62 -9.67 -8.14
C LEU A 3 8.61 -9.92 -9.25
N ASP A 4 7.31 -9.89 -8.92
CA ASP A 4 6.29 -9.88 -9.97
C ASP A 4 6.08 -8.44 -10.46
N ASP A 5 6.52 -8.14 -11.68
CA ASP A 5 6.33 -6.85 -12.35
C ASP A 5 4.85 -6.44 -12.45
N MET A 6 3.91 -7.39 -12.37
CA MET A 6 2.50 -7.08 -12.30
C MET A 6 2.13 -6.41 -10.98
N LEU A 7 2.84 -6.66 -9.88
CA LEU A 7 2.58 -6.02 -8.58
C LEU A 7 3.07 -4.58 -8.51
N VAL A 8 4.07 -4.22 -9.31
CA VAL A 8 4.67 -2.88 -9.31
C VAL A 8 3.62 -1.81 -9.62
N GLY A 9 3.59 -0.76 -8.79
CA GLY A 9 2.66 0.36 -8.91
C GLY A 9 1.94 0.69 -7.62
N HIS A 10 0.99 1.63 -7.74
CA HIS A 10 0.05 2.01 -6.71
C HIS A 10 -1.20 1.14 -6.74
N TRP A 11 -1.75 0.87 -5.57
CA TRP A 11 -3.00 0.17 -5.36
C TRP A 11 -3.81 0.85 -4.26
N SER A 12 -5.11 0.99 -4.47
CA SER A 12 -5.99 1.69 -3.52
C SER A 12 -7.26 0.89 -3.25
N SER A 13 -7.63 0.74 -1.98
CA SER A 13 -8.91 0.11 -1.61
C SER A 13 -10.10 1.06 -1.72
N LEU A 14 -9.88 2.37 -1.92
CA LEU A 14 -10.94 3.39 -1.98
C LEU A 14 -12.14 3.02 -2.87
N PRO A 15 -11.96 2.46 -4.09
CA PRO A 15 -13.10 2.06 -4.92
C PRO A 15 -13.96 0.96 -4.31
N PHE A 16 -13.39 0.10 -3.46
CA PHE A 16 -14.07 -1.01 -2.78
C PHE A 16 -14.59 -0.62 -1.37
N SER A 17 -14.19 0.54 -0.86
CA SER A 17 -14.50 1.06 0.47
C SER A 17 -15.81 1.87 0.50
N TYR A 18 -16.89 1.40 -0.16
CA TYR A 18 -18.16 2.14 -0.18
C TYR A 18 -18.82 2.17 1.21
N GLY A 19 -19.02 3.37 1.76
CA GLY A 19 -19.70 3.58 3.04
C GLY A 19 -18.86 3.31 4.28
N VAL A 20 -17.56 3.00 4.13
CA VAL A 20 -16.62 2.90 5.26
C VAL A 20 -15.85 4.20 5.44
N MET A 21 -15.43 4.46 6.67
CA MET A 21 -14.73 5.70 7.05
C MET A 21 -13.21 5.61 6.89
N GLU A 22 -12.70 4.47 6.43
CA GLU A 22 -11.28 4.17 6.33
C GLU A 22 -10.95 3.51 4.99
N ALA A 23 -9.72 3.68 4.55
CA ALA A 23 -9.19 3.06 3.34
C ALA A 23 -7.71 2.75 3.52
N SER A 24 -7.19 1.98 2.57
CA SER A 24 -5.82 1.53 2.57
C SER A 24 -5.21 1.72 1.19
N GLU A 25 -3.90 1.97 1.16
CA GLU A 25 -3.12 2.08 -0.07
C GLU A 25 -1.85 1.24 0.02
N LEU A 26 -1.36 0.80 -1.14
CA LEU A 26 -0.08 0.11 -1.28
C LEU A 26 0.71 0.77 -2.41
N GLY A 27 2.02 0.94 -2.19
CA GLY A 27 2.98 1.27 -3.23
C GLY A 27 4.08 0.23 -3.27
N LEU A 28 4.21 -0.49 -4.39
CA LEU A 28 5.24 -1.51 -4.59
C LEU A 28 6.20 -1.03 -5.69
N LEU A 29 7.44 -0.73 -5.31
CA LEU A 29 8.50 -0.28 -6.22
C LEU A 29 9.22 -1.47 -6.87
N SER A 30 9.73 -1.29 -8.08
CA SER A 30 10.38 -2.34 -8.88
C SER A 30 11.72 -2.86 -8.32
N ASP A 31 12.19 -2.31 -7.21
CA ASP A 31 13.43 -2.72 -6.53
C ASP A 31 13.17 -3.44 -5.20
N GLY A 32 11.93 -3.88 -4.98
CA GLY A 32 11.54 -4.61 -3.78
C GLY A 32 11.34 -3.71 -2.56
N ARG A 33 11.35 -2.38 -2.71
CA ARG A 33 10.90 -1.44 -1.67
C ARG A 33 9.44 -1.12 -1.86
N GLY A 34 8.78 -0.65 -0.81
CA GLY A 34 7.41 -0.21 -0.89
C GLY A 34 6.90 0.39 0.41
N TRP A 35 5.61 0.67 0.41
CA TRP A 35 4.88 1.10 1.59
C TRP A 35 3.46 0.56 1.55
N SER A 36 2.87 0.45 2.73
CA SER A 36 1.44 0.31 2.93
C SER A 36 0.93 1.44 3.79
N ALA A 37 -0.31 1.84 3.58
CA ALA A 37 -0.93 2.89 4.36
C ALA A 37 -2.36 2.49 4.73
N TRP A 38 -2.74 2.81 5.95
CA TRP A 38 -4.13 2.85 6.40
C TRP A 38 -4.46 4.29 6.81
N PHE A 39 -5.64 4.77 6.44
CA PHE A 39 -6.03 6.14 6.76
C PHE A 39 -7.55 6.31 6.88
N ASN A 40 -7.91 7.31 7.67
CA ASN A 40 -9.24 7.89 7.73
C ASN A 40 -9.10 9.43 7.81
N PHE A 41 -10.17 10.14 8.14
CA PHE A 41 -10.14 11.60 8.22
C PHE A 41 -9.22 12.16 9.32
N GLY A 42 -9.01 11.42 10.41
CA GLY A 42 -8.27 11.89 11.59
C GLY A 42 -6.93 11.18 11.81
N ALA A 43 -6.65 10.08 11.13
CA ALA A 43 -5.45 9.28 11.34
C ALA A 43 -4.88 8.76 10.02
N LEU A 44 -3.55 8.72 9.96
CA LEU A 44 -2.76 8.11 8.90
C LEU A 44 -1.69 7.25 9.57
N CYS A 45 -1.62 5.98 9.18
CA CYS A 45 -0.55 5.07 9.55
C CYS A 45 0.11 4.59 8.25
N VAL A 46 1.43 4.66 8.18
CA VAL A 46 2.20 4.23 7.01
C VAL A 46 3.31 3.30 7.47
N THR A 47 3.34 2.11 6.88
CA THR A 47 4.35 1.10 7.11
C THR A 47 5.26 1.01 5.90
N ARG A 48 6.58 1.11 6.12
CA ARG A 48 7.58 0.87 5.09
C ARG A 48 7.90 -0.60 4.98
N LEU A 49 8.02 -1.04 3.73
CA LEU A 49 8.12 -2.44 3.40
C LEU A 49 9.34 -2.71 2.52
N ARG A 50 9.96 -3.86 2.75
CA ARG A 50 10.56 -4.66 1.67
C ARG A 50 9.54 -5.69 1.21
N TRP A 51 9.55 -6.00 -0.07
CA TRP A 51 8.66 -6.99 -0.64
C TRP A 51 9.35 -7.87 -1.66
N GLN A 52 8.84 -9.09 -1.79
CA GLN A 52 9.26 -10.05 -2.79
C GLN A 52 8.17 -11.10 -3.05
N CYS A 53 8.33 -11.87 -4.12
CA CYS A 53 7.51 -13.04 -4.42
C CYS A 53 8.34 -14.31 -4.24
N PRO A 54 8.24 -15.02 -3.10
CA PRO A 54 8.95 -16.28 -2.91
C PRO A 54 8.47 -17.39 -3.87
N GLU A 55 7.20 -17.33 -4.27
CA GLU A 55 6.59 -18.19 -5.30
C GLU A 55 5.49 -17.42 -6.06
N PRO A 56 5.07 -17.88 -7.26
CA PRO A 56 4.01 -17.22 -8.02
C PRO A 56 2.70 -17.12 -7.23
N GLY A 57 2.11 -15.92 -7.16
CA GLY A 57 0.87 -15.68 -6.43
C GLY A 57 1.04 -15.58 -4.91
N LEU A 58 2.26 -15.57 -4.39
CA LEU A 58 2.55 -15.30 -2.98
C LEU A 58 3.39 -14.03 -2.84
N LEU A 59 2.91 -13.08 -2.03
CA LEU A 59 3.59 -11.84 -1.70
C LEU A 59 4.11 -11.91 -0.27
N GLU A 60 5.40 -11.71 -0.11
CA GLU A 60 6.05 -11.56 1.19
C GLU A 60 6.32 -10.07 1.45
N LEU A 61 5.90 -9.58 2.61
CA LEU A 61 6.12 -8.21 3.06
C LEU A 61 6.93 -8.23 4.34
N HIS A 62 7.99 -7.43 4.39
CA HIS A 62 8.82 -7.21 5.58
C HIS A 62 8.68 -5.75 6.01
N ALA A 63 8.01 -5.53 7.12
CA ALA A 63 7.90 -4.21 7.71
C ALA A 63 9.22 -3.78 8.34
N GLU A 64 9.70 -2.60 7.97
CA GLU A 64 10.95 -2.00 8.49
C GLU A 64 10.65 -0.85 9.46
N TRP A 65 9.65 -0.02 9.15
CA TRP A 65 9.29 1.17 9.94
C TRP A 65 7.80 1.42 9.88
N THR A 66 7.24 1.95 10.95
CA THR A 66 5.87 2.47 11.00
C THR A 66 5.89 3.94 11.42
N VAL A 67 5.05 4.75 10.77
CA VAL A 67 4.86 6.16 11.11
C VAL A 67 3.37 6.43 11.23
N GLU A 68 2.96 6.94 12.38
CA GLU A 68 1.59 7.34 12.66
C GLU A 68 1.46 8.86 12.75
N GLY A 69 0.29 9.39 12.44
CA GLY A 69 0.03 10.81 12.51
C GLY A 69 -1.32 11.23 11.98
N GLU A 70 -1.46 12.52 11.69
CA GLU A 70 -2.65 13.11 11.11
C GLU A 70 -2.46 13.29 9.60
N PRO A 71 -3.50 13.02 8.79
CA PRO A 71 -3.42 13.23 7.34
C PRO A 71 -3.38 14.72 7.00
N GLY A 72 -2.59 15.05 5.98
CA GLY A 72 -2.57 16.37 5.34
C GLY A 72 -3.82 16.63 4.51
N GLN A 73 -4.13 17.92 4.28
CA GLN A 73 -5.26 18.32 3.42
C GLN A 73 -4.94 18.33 1.92
N GLN A 74 -3.75 17.86 1.52
CA GLN A 74 -3.34 17.90 0.12
C GLN A 74 -4.10 16.86 -0.69
N VAL A 75 -4.85 17.32 -1.70
CA VAL A 75 -5.64 16.45 -2.57
C VAL A 75 -4.72 15.62 -3.47
N GLY A 76 -4.95 14.31 -3.50
CA GLY A 76 -4.35 13.38 -4.47
C GLY A 76 -3.04 12.73 -4.06
N LEU A 77 -2.47 13.05 -2.89
CA LEU A 77 -1.33 12.32 -2.32
C LEU A 77 -1.46 12.23 -0.80
N LEU A 78 -1.39 11.01 -0.25
CA LEU A 78 -1.29 10.82 1.20
C LEU A 78 -0.01 11.49 1.72
N SER A 79 -0.16 12.28 2.77
CA SER A 79 0.91 13.01 3.43
C SER A 79 0.54 13.24 4.88
N PHE A 80 1.53 13.47 5.73
CA PHE A 80 1.31 13.84 7.13
C PHE A 80 1.20 15.36 7.29
N SER A 81 0.19 15.85 8.01
CA SER A 81 0.18 17.22 8.56
C SER A 81 1.01 17.31 9.85
N SER A 82 0.96 16.24 10.64
CA SER A 82 1.73 16.00 11.83
C SER A 82 2.02 14.51 11.90
N ALA A 83 3.23 14.14 12.33
CA ALA A 83 3.63 12.74 12.45
C ALA A 83 4.38 12.52 13.76
N GLN A 84 4.16 11.35 14.34
CA GLN A 84 4.94 10.84 15.45
C GLN A 84 6.33 10.42 14.98
N THR A 85 7.22 10.17 15.93
CA THR A 85 8.55 9.63 15.62
C THR A 85 8.40 8.25 14.98
N PRO A 86 9.11 7.97 13.87
CA PRO A 86 9.09 6.64 13.27
C PRO A 86 9.53 5.55 14.25
N GLU A 87 8.79 4.44 14.26
CA GLU A 87 9.09 3.26 15.06
C GLU A 87 9.66 2.16 14.18
N ALA A 88 10.79 1.58 14.58
CA ALA A 88 11.37 0.45 13.88
C ALA A 88 10.54 -0.81 14.16
N VAL A 89 10.21 -1.54 13.10
CA VAL A 89 9.48 -2.81 13.19
C VAL A 89 10.25 -3.88 12.43
N SER A 90 9.96 -5.14 12.75
CA SER A 90 10.59 -6.29 12.12
C SER A 90 9.57 -7.42 12.07
N GLU A 91 8.51 -7.21 11.30
CA GLU A 91 7.44 -8.18 11.08
C GLU A 91 7.49 -8.65 9.62
N MET A 92 7.34 -9.96 9.42
CA MET A 92 7.24 -10.55 8.09
C MET A 92 5.87 -11.23 7.94
N THR A 93 5.16 -10.90 6.87
CA THR A 93 3.85 -11.48 6.56
C THR A 93 3.84 -12.07 5.14
N LEU A 94 2.95 -13.04 4.93
CA LEU A 94 2.76 -13.74 3.65
C LEU A 94 1.30 -13.64 3.22
N HIS A 95 1.08 -13.24 1.96
CA HIS A 95 -0.25 -12.97 1.42
C HIS A 95 -0.41 -13.62 0.04
N HIS A 96 -1.35 -14.54 -0.08
CA HIS A 96 -1.71 -15.07 -1.40
C HIS A 96 -2.49 -14.01 -2.16
N TYR A 97 -2.13 -13.78 -3.43
CA TYR A 97 -2.77 -12.78 -4.26
C TYR A 97 -3.21 -13.33 -5.62
N ILE A 98 -4.24 -12.68 -6.16
CA ILE A 98 -4.72 -12.87 -7.52
C ILE A 98 -4.90 -11.48 -8.14
N ILE A 99 -4.41 -11.28 -9.36
CA ILE A 99 -4.66 -10.06 -10.14
C ILE A 99 -5.75 -10.35 -11.17
N GLY A 100 -6.80 -9.54 -11.19
CA GLY A 100 -7.93 -9.73 -12.09
C GLY A 100 -8.96 -8.61 -11.99
N PRO A 101 -10.04 -8.69 -12.78
CA PRO A 101 -11.14 -7.74 -12.66
C PRO A 101 -11.91 -7.96 -11.35
N ALA A 102 -12.23 -6.88 -10.64
CA ALA A 102 -13.11 -6.89 -9.47
C ALA A 102 -14.16 -5.78 -9.58
N VAL A 103 -15.40 -6.07 -9.19
CA VAL A 103 -16.52 -5.13 -9.25
C VAL A 103 -16.60 -4.38 -7.91
N PRO A 104 -16.43 -3.04 -7.88
CA PRO A 104 -16.35 -2.28 -6.62
C PRO A 104 -17.67 -2.23 -5.85
N MET A 105 -18.79 -2.15 -6.56
CA MET A 105 -20.13 -2.17 -5.98
C MET A 105 -21.14 -2.71 -7.01
N PRO A 106 -22.29 -3.25 -6.58
CA PRO A 106 -23.30 -3.76 -7.50
C PRO A 106 -23.69 -2.71 -8.57
N GLY A 107 -23.54 -3.09 -9.83
CA GLY A 107 -23.86 -2.23 -10.98
C GLY A 107 -22.73 -1.31 -11.45
N ALA A 108 -21.55 -1.32 -10.81
CA ALA A 108 -20.37 -0.61 -11.30
C ALA A 108 -19.58 -1.44 -12.32
N GLU A 109 -18.78 -0.76 -13.13
CA GLU A 109 -17.85 -1.40 -14.07
C GLU A 109 -16.70 -2.11 -13.31
N PRO A 110 -16.24 -3.29 -13.78
CA PRO A 110 -15.09 -3.97 -13.20
C PRO A 110 -13.80 -3.13 -13.33
N LEU A 111 -13.01 -3.11 -12.26
CA LEU A 111 -11.69 -2.48 -12.21
C LEU A 111 -10.61 -3.55 -12.18
N ALA A 112 -9.46 -3.29 -12.79
CA ALA A 112 -8.28 -4.11 -12.56
C ALA A 112 -7.88 -4.00 -11.08
N ALA A 113 -7.75 -5.14 -10.41
CA ALA A 113 -7.55 -5.21 -8.97
C ALA A 113 -6.57 -6.32 -8.60
N ILE A 114 -6.01 -6.19 -7.40
CA ILE A 114 -5.38 -7.27 -6.66
C ILE A 114 -6.30 -7.68 -5.52
N THR A 115 -6.49 -8.98 -5.38
CA THR A 115 -7.23 -9.56 -4.26
C THR A 115 -6.29 -10.44 -3.45
N PHE A 116 -6.15 -10.13 -2.18
CA PHE A 116 -5.41 -10.92 -1.20
C PHE A 116 -6.34 -11.85 -0.43
N LYS A 117 -5.91 -13.09 -0.22
CA LYS A 117 -6.61 -14.03 0.66
C LYS A 117 -6.46 -13.62 2.12
N GLU A 118 -5.22 -13.39 2.54
CA GLU A 118 -4.89 -12.79 3.83
C GLU A 118 -4.86 -11.26 3.68
N PRO A 119 -5.63 -10.47 4.45
CA PRO A 119 -5.67 -9.02 4.30
C PRO A 119 -4.28 -8.38 4.42
N VAL A 120 -3.99 -7.42 3.56
CA VAL A 120 -2.87 -6.47 3.73
C VAL A 120 -3.51 -5.18 4.24
N GLU A 121 -2.92 -4.50 5.23
CA GLU A 121 -3.51 -3.30 5.87
C GLU A 121 -5.04 -3.30 5.94
N PHE A 122 -5.59 -4.33 6.57
CA PHE A 122 -7.02 -4.50 6.82
C PHE A 122 -7.92 -4.64 5.58
N CYS A 123 -7.36 -4.72 4.36
CA CYS A 123 -8.10 -4.82 3.12
C CYS A 123 -7.73 -6.08 2.32
N ASN A 124 -8.75 -6.73 1.76
CA ASN A 124 -8.55 -7.87 0.86
C ASN A 124 -8.46 -7.46 -0.62
N THR A 125 -8.98 -6.30 -1.03
CA THR A 125 -9.02 -5.95 -2.46
C THR A 125 -8.60 -4.50 -2.67
N TYR A 126 -7.73 -4.30 -3.64
CA TYR A 126 -7.23 -2.98 -4.03
C TYR A 126 -7.35 -2.80 -5.54
N ALA A 127 -7.85 -1.65 -5.96
CA ALA A 127 -7.91 -1.27 -7.36
C ALA A 127 -6.54 -0.79 -7.82
N ARG A 128 -6.24 -1.03 -9.09
CA ARG A 128 -5.01 -0.56 -9.73
C ARG A 128 -5.02 0.97 -9.84
N GLY A 129 -4.00 1.61 -9.28
CA GLY A 129 -3.63 2.99 -9.53
C GLY A 129 -2.53 3.12 -10.60
N PRO A 130 -1.74 4.22 -10.59
CA PRO A 130 -0.60 4.38 -11.49
C PRO A 130 0.41 3.21 -11.40
N ARG A 131 0.91 2.71 -12.54
CA ARG A 131 1.97 1.67 -12.56
C ARG A 131 3.35 2.24 -12.28
N GLU A 132 3.60 3.43 -12.81
CA GLU A 132 4.84 4.15 -12.54
C GLU A 132 4.66 4.96 -11.26
N ILE A 133 5.34 4.51 -10.21
CA ILE A 133 5.46 5.22 -8.95
C ILE A 133 6.93 5.38 -8.58
N ARG A 134 7.23 6.42 -7.79
CA ARG A 134 8.57 6.72 -7.30
C ARG A 134 8.62 6.73 -5.79
N ALA A 135 9.83 6.62 -5.27
CA ALA A 135 10.10 6.65 -3.83
C ALA A 135 9.57 7.93 -3.16
N GLU A 136 9.49 9.05 -3.87
CA GLU A 136 8.98 10.33 -3.33
C GLU A 136 7.46 10.34 -3.12
N GLN A 137 6.75 9.34 -3.65
CA GLN A 137 5.31 9.16 -3.45
C GLN A 137 4.99 8.35 -2.18
N ASP A 138 5.99 7.74 -1.53
CA ASP A 138 5.86 7.22 -0.18
C ASP A 138 5.58 8.40 0.78
N PRO A 139 4.46 8.41 1.52
CA PRO A 139 4.13 9.49 2.44
C PRO A 139 5.20 9.76 3.52
N THR A 140 6.02 8.76 3.84
CA THR A 140 7.10 8.86 4.82
C THR A 140 8.43 9.32 4.23
N HIS A 141 8.54 9.47 2.90
CA HIS A 141 9.80 9.76 2.21
C HIS A 141 10.57 10.96 2.79
N ARG A 142 9.86 12.04 3.18
CA ARG A 142 10.50 13.23 3.74
C ARG A 142 11.04 13.03 5.16
N MET A 143 10.48 12.08 5.91
CA MET A 143 10.88 11.78 7.29
C MET A 143 11.97 10.73 7.33
N LEU A 144 11.85 9.73 6.46
CA LEU A 144 12.80 8.65 6.27
C LEU A 144 13.13 8.63 4.78
N PRO A 145 14.17 9.29 4.25
CA PRO A 145 14.53 9.09 2.85
C PRO A 145 14.96 7.64 2.62
N TYR A 146 14.64 7.06 1.47
CA TYR A 146 15.24 5.79 1.10
C TYR A 146 16.74 6.00 0.82
N PRO A 147 17.63 5.07 1.20
CA PRO A 147 19.05 5.16 0.83
C PRO A 147 19.20 5.25 -0.70
N GLU A 148 20.18 6.03 -1.15
CA GLU A 148 20.60 6.00 -2.55
C GLU A 148 21.09 4.58 -2.88
N ALA A 149 20.64 4.06 -4.03
CA ALA A 149 20.93 2.70 -4.49
C ALA A 149 22.37 2.56 -5.02
#